data_AF-A0A645ETV0-F1
#
_entry.id   AF-A0A645ETV0-F1
#
_cell.length_a   1.000
_cell.length_b   1.000
_cell.length_c   1.000
_cell.angle_alpha   90.00
_cell.angle_beta   90.00
_cell.angle_gamma   90.00
#
_symmetry.space_group_name_H-M   'P 1'
#
loop_
_entity.id
_entity.type
_entity.pdbx_description
1 polymer ?
#
loop_
_entity_poly.entity_id
_entity_poly.type
_entity_poly.pdbx_seq_one_letter_code
_entity_poly.pdbx_strand_id
1 'polypeptide(L)'
;MVHCTARTDHPVRQGLYGLFEVFMDTIIICNLTALTILATGVLTGQPELTGAQLSLAAFSAVLGPSGIMILSVALALFALQRYSAGTGTRRRHSSISRRAAR
;
A
#
# COMPACT_ATOMS: atom_id res chain seq x y z
N MET A 1 7.85 6.83 -9.79
CA MET A 1 8.81 7.57 -10.64
C MET A 1 10.23 6.97 -10.64
N VAL A 2 10.43 5.74 -10.16
CA VAL A 2 11.74 5.05 -10.15
C VAL A 2 12.08 4.42 -11.51
N HIS A 3 11.07 4.15 -12.35
CA HIS A 3 11.29 3.50 -13.64
C HIS A 3 12.09 4.35 -14.65
N CYS A 4 12.07 5.69 -14.52
CA CYS A 4 12.85 6.57 -15.41
C CYS A 4 14.36 6.56 -15.13
N THR A 5 14.80 6.01 -14.00
CA THR A 5 16.21 6.01 -13.57
C THR A 5 16.86 4.63 -13.59
N ALA A 6 16.12 3.56 -13.85
CA ALA A 6 16.66 2.20 -13.88
C ALA A 6 17.17 1.85 -15.29
N ARG A 7 18.39 1.31 -15.39
CA ARG A 7 18.91 0.76 -16.65
C ARG A 7 18.12 -0.51 -16.97
N THR A 8 17.32 -0.47 -18.03
CA THR A 8 16.56 -1.63 -18.51
C THR A 8 16.82 -1.88 -19.98
N ASP A 9 16.84 -3.16 -20.37
CA ASP A 9 17.15 -3.57 -21.74
C ASP A 9 16.06 -3.14 -22.75
N HIS A 10 14.83 -2.95 -22.28
CA HIS A 10 13.72 -2.48 -23.10
C HIS A 10 12.71 -1.66 -22.27
N PRO A 11 12.43 -0.39 -22.60
CA PRO A 11 11.61 0.49 -21.77
C PRO A 11 10.15 -0.02 -21.62
N VAL A 12 9.65 -0.71 -22.64
CA VAL A 12 8.30 -1.29 -22.65
C VAL A 12 8.14 -2.40 -21.59
N ARG A 13 9.16 -3.25 -21.39
CA ARG A 13 9.11 -4.32 -20.39
C ARG A 13 9.05 -3.74 -18.98
N GLN A 14 9.82 -2.70 -18.72
CA GLN A 14 9.82 -2.02 -17.42
C GLN A 14 8.48 -1.36 -17.09
N GLY A 15 7.84 -0.74 -18.09
CA GLY A 15 6.49 -0.19 -17.95
C GLY A 15 5.44 -1.27 -17.70
N LEU A 16 5.55 -2.42 -18.36
CA LEU A 16 4.64 -3.55 -18.16
C LEU A 16 4.75 -4.13 -16.73
N TYR A 17 5.97 -4.26 -16.18
CA TYR A 17 6.14 -4.69 -14.79
C TYR A 17 5.56 -3.68 -13.78
N GLY A 18 5.73 -2.37 -14.02
CA GLY A 18 5.13 -1.34 -13.16
C GLY A 18 3.60 -1.34 -13.22
N LEU A 19 3.02 -1.57 -14.40
CA LEU A 19 1.57 -1.71 -14.54
C LEU A 19 1.06 -2.99 -13.86
N PHE A 20 1.81 -4.09 -13.97
CA PHE A 20 1.48 -5.36 -13.33
C PHE A 20 1.51 -5.27 -11.80
N GLU A 21 2.47 -4.54 -11.22
CA GLU A 21 2.54 -4.28 -9.78
C GLU A 21 1.27 -3.58 -9.28
N VAL A 22 0.86 -2.49 -9.96
CA VAL A 22 -0.36 -1.74 -9.59
C VAL A 22 -1.63 -2.57 -9.83
N PHE A 23 -1.66 -3.36 -10.90
CA PHE A 23 -2.78 -4.26 -11.19
C PHE A 23 -2.95 -5.34 -10.11
N MET A 24 -1.86 -5.97 -9.70
CA MET A 24 -1.87 -6.98 -8.64
C MET A 24 -2.33 -6.38 -7.30
N ASP A 25 -1.82 -5.20 -6.95
CA ASP A 25 -2.19 -4.51 -5.71
C ASP A 25 -3.69 -4.12 -5.69
N THR A 26 -4.20 -3.57 -6.80
CA THR A 26 -5.56 -3.00 -6.83
C THR A 26 -6.64 -4.05 -7.09
N ILE A 27 -6.41 -4.98 -8.01
CA ILE A 27 -7.45 -5.95 -8.42
C ILE A 27 -7.40 -7.21 -7.57
N ILE A 28 -6.21 -7.71 -7.22
CA ILE A 28 -6.11 -8.98 -6.49
C ILE A 28 -6.02 -8.72 -4.99
N ILE A 29 -5.01 -7.96 -4.54
CA ILE A 29 -4.72 -7.82 -3.11
C ILE A 29 -5.81 -7.03 -2.39
N CYS A 30 -6.22 -5.87 -2.93
CA CYS A 30 -7.29 -5.06 -2.33
C CYS A 30 -8.64 -5.80 -2.31
N ASN A 31 -9.00 -6.55 -3.37
CA ASN A 31 -10.26 -7.30 -3.37
C ASN A 31 -10.22 -8.51 -2.43
N LEU A 32 -9.10 -9.23 -2.32
CA LEU A 32 -8.97 -10.33 -1.35
C LEU A 32 -9.12 -9.82 0.08
N THR A 33 -8.49 -8.69 0.40
CA THR A 33 -8.59 -8.05 1.71
C THR A 33 -10.03 -7.63 2.01
N ALA A 34 -10.70 -6.98 1.06
CA ALA A 34 -12.09 -6.56 1.20
C ALA A 34 -13.04 -7.77 1.34
N LEU A 35 -12.85 -8.82 0.53
CA LEU A 35 -13.64 -10.04 0.60
C LEU A 35 -13.44 -10.78 1.93
N THR A 36 -12.22 -10.80 2.46
CA THR A 36 -11.90 -11.36 3.78
C THR A 36 -12.64 -10.62 4.88
N ILE A 37 -12.66 -9.29 4.84
CA ILE A 37 -13.40 -8.46 5.80
C ILE A 37 -14.91 -8.70 5.68
N LEU A 38 -15.45 -8.83 4.46
CA LEU A 38 -16.86 -9.11 4.25
C LEU A 38 -17.25 -10.53 4.69
N ALA A 39 -16.42 -11.54 4.40
CA ALA A 39 -16.68 -12.94 4.73
C ALA A 39 -16.65 -13.21 6.24
N THR A 40 -15.86 -12.46 7.00
CA THR A 40 -15.78 -12.61 8.47
C THR A 40 -16.95 -12.00 9.22
N GLY A 41 -17.72 -11.10 8.59
CA GLY A 41 -18.84 -10.43 9.26
C GLY A 41 -18.43 -9.54 10.45
N VAL A 42 -17.14 -9.22 10.63
CA VAL A 42 -16.68 -8.36 11.74
C VAL A 42 -17.29 -6.96 11.65
N LEU A 43 -17.64 -6.53 10.43
CA LEU A 43 -18.34 -5.27 10.18
C LEU A 43 -19.71 -5.18 10.88
N THR A 44 -20.40 -6.31 11.10
CA THR A 44 -21.72 -6.34 11.76
C THR A 44 -21.63 -6.69 13.25
N GLY A 45 -20.58 -7.39 13.70
CA GLY A 45 -20.40 -7.80 15.11
C GLY A 45 -19.74 -6.76 16.02
N GLN A 46 -18.97 -5.82 15.47
CA GLN A 46 -18.21 -4.81 16.23
C GLN A 46 -18.11 -3.47 15.46
N PRO A 47 -19.20 -2.69 15.37
CA PRO A 47 -19.23 -1.43 14.61
C PRO A 47 -18.32 -0.32 15.16
N GLU A 48 -17.78 -0.47 16.37
CA GLU A 48 -16.85 0.47 17.01
C GLU A 48 -15.41 0.38 16.47
N LEU A 49 -15.03 -0.73 15.82
CA LEU A 49 -13.67 -0.93 15.30
C LEU A 49 -13.53 -0.20 13.96
N THR A 50 -12.60 0.75 13.88
CA THR A 50 -12.39 1.55 12.65
C THR A 50 -11.02 1.31 12.02
N GLY A 51 -10.96 1.42 10.69
CA GLY A 51 -9.72 1.44 9.92
C GLY A 51 -8.85 0.18 10.13
N ALA A 52 -7.63 0.38 10.63
CA ALA A 52 -6.64 -0.69 10.77
C ALA A 52 -7.03 -1.76 11.81
N GLN A 53 -7.77 -1.38 12.86
CA GLN A 53 -8.19 -2.31 13.91
C GLN A 53 -9.26 -3.28 13.40
N LEU A 54 -10.17 -2.81 12.54
CA LEU A 54 -11.16 -3.65 11.88
C LEU A 54 -10.48 -4.73 11.01
N SER A 55 -9.51 -4.33 10.20
CA SER A 55 -8.77 -5.24 9.33
C SER A 55 -7.99 -6.28 10.14
N LEU A 56 -7.36 -5.88 11.25
CA LEU A 56 -6.66 -6.81 12.15
C LEU A 56 -7.61 -7.83 12.79
N ALA A 57 -8.79 -7.39 13.25
CA ALA A 57 -9.80 -8.27 13.83
C ALA A 57 -10.38 -9.26 12.79
N ALA A 58 -10.65 -8.80 11.56
CA ALA A 58 -11.08 -9.66 10.45
C ALA A 58 -10.02 -10.72 10.10
N PHE A 59 -8.75 -10.33 9.97
CA PHE A 59 -7.69 -11.28 9.65
C PHE A 59 -7.36 -12.25 10.79
N SER A 60 -7.51 -11.83 12.04
CA SER A 60 -7.45 -12.72 13.21
C SER A 60 -8.49 -13.85 13.10
N ALA A 61 -9.70 -13.53 12.65
CA ALA A 61 -10.78 -14.49 12.50
C ALA A 61 -10.58 -15.48 11.33
N VAL A 62 -9.91 -15.08 10.23
CA VAL A 62 -9.71 -15.95 9.06
C VAL A 62 -8.47 -16.82 9.15
N LEU A 63 -7.34 -16.27 9.59
CA LEU A 63 -6.03 -16.92 9.48
C LEU A 63 -5.37 -17.22 10.85
N GLY A 64 -6.03 -16.89 11.96
CA GLY A 64 -5.51 -17.09 13.31
C GLY A 64 -4.26 -16.24 13.62
N PRO A 65 -3.49 -16.59 14.68
CA PRO A 65 -2.35 -15.79 15.16
C PRO A 65 -1.24 -15.60 14.10
N SER A 66 -1.06 -16.60 13.24
CA SER A 66 -0.09 -16.58 12.13
C SER A 66 -0.47 -15.57 11.03
N GLY A 67 -1.76 -15.40 10.76
CA GLY A 67 -2.27 -14.44 9.77
C GLY A 67 -1.98 -13.00 10.15
N ILE A 68 -2.09 -12.68 11.44
CA ILE A 68 -1.85 -11.34 11.97
C ILE A 68 -0.38 -10.95 11.79
N MET A 69 0.57 -11.87 12.07
CA MET A 69 1.99 -11.59 11.91
C MET A 69 2.37 -11.28 10.46
N ILE A 70 1.87 -12.07 9.51
CA ILE A 70 2.14 -11.87 8.09
C ILE A 70 1.51 -10.56 7.60
N LEU A 71 0.26 -10.28 7.96
CA LEU A 71 -0.43 -9.05 7.57
C LEU A 71 0.24 -7.80 8.16
N SER A 72 0.68 -7.86 9.42
CA SER A 72 1.34 -6.73 10.09
C SER A 72 2.65 -6.36 9.40
N VAL A 73 3.45 -7.36 9.02
CA VAL A 73 4.69 -7.15 8.25
C VAL A 73 4.38 -6.62 6.85
N ALA A 74 3.38 -7.16 6.16
CA ALA A 74 2.97 -6.69 4.85
C ALA A 74 2.48 -5.23 4.87
N LEU A 75 1.63 -4.87 5.83
CA LEU A 75 1.15 -3.49 6.02
C LEU A 75 2.28 -2.55 6.41
N ALA A 76 3.22 -2.99 7.24
CA ALA A 76 4.39 -2.18 7.60
C ALA A 76 5.24 -1.88 6.36
N LEU A 77 5.55 -2.88 5.53
CA LEU A 77 6.32 -2.70 4.30
C LEU A 77 5.56 -1.82 3.28
N PHE A 78 4.25 -2.02 3.13
CA PHE A 78 3.40 -1.20 2.26
C PHE A 78 3.35 0.26 2.71
N ALA A 79 3.20 0.49 4.02
CA ALA A 79 3.20 1.82 4.61
C ALA A 79 4.57 2.49 4.49
N LEU A 80 5.67 1.76 4.69
CA LEU A 80 7.04 2.28 4.52
C LEU A 80 7.30 2.71 3.07
N GLN A 81 6.85 1.92 2.09
CA GLN A 81 6.91 2.27 0.67
C GLN A 81 6.19 3.60 0.39
N ARG A 82 4.99 3.78 0.94
CA ARG A 82 4.19 5.01 0.78
C ARG A 82 4.78 6.20 1.57
N TYR A 83 5.30 5.95 2.77
CA TYR A 83 5.88 6.98 3.64
C TYR A 83 7.17 7.56 3.06
N SER A 84 8.07 6.71 2.55
CA SER A 84 9.31 7.15 1.92
C SER A 84 9.09 7.97 0.65
N ALA A 85 7.94 7.82 -0.01
CA ALA A 85 7.58 8.64 -1.17
C ALA A 85 7.07 10.05 -0.78
N GLY A 86 6.54 10.23 0.43
CA GLY A 86 5.99 11.51 0.92
C GLY A 86 7.05 12.52 1.38
N THR A 87 8.21 12.05 1.83
CA THR A 87 9.28 12.93 2.37
C THR A 87 10.12 13.60 1.28
N GLY A 88 10.13 13.07 0.05
CA GLY A 88 10.84 13.65 -1.10
C GLY A 88 10.18 14.90 -1.70
N THR A 89 8.86 15.01 -1.64
CA THR A 89 8.10 16.10 -2.28
C THR A 89 8.14 17.41 -1.47
N ARG A 90 8.35 17.32 -0.14
CA ARG A 90 8.38 18.50 0.74
C ARG A 90 9.67 19.33 0.59
N ARG A 91 10.79 18.73 0.18
CA ARG A 91 12.05 19.46 -0.09
C ARG A 91 12.09 20.14 -1.47
N ARG A 92 11.30 19.65 -2.44
CA ARG A 92 11.27 20.24 -3.80
C ARG A 92 10.42 21.51 -3.87
N HIS A 93 9.39 21.62 -3.04
CA HIS A 93 8.56 22.81 -2.95
C HIS A 93 9.30 24.00 -2.30
N SER A 94 10.18 23.74 -1.31
CA SER A 94 10.99 24.81 -0.68
C SER A 94 12.17 25.30 -1.55
N SER A 95 12.65 24.48 -2.49
CA SER A 95 13.70 24.91 -3.44
C SER A 95 13.14 25.68 -4.64
N ILE A 96 11.88 25.44 -5.00
CA ILE A 96 11.19 26.19 -6.07
C ILE A 96 10.73 27.56 -5.56
N SER A 97 10.21 27.67 -4.32
CA SER A 97 9.85 28.98 -3.75
C SER A 97 11.07 29.90 -3.57
N ARG A 98 12.25 29.34 -3.29
CA ARG A 98 13.52 30.12 -3.23
C ARG A 98 14.08 30.51 -4.60
N ARG A 99 13.69 29.83 -5.69
CA ARG A 99 14.06 30.20 -7.07
C ARG A 99 13.06 31.14 -7.74
N ALA A 100 11.81 31.17 -7.28
CA ALA A 100 10.80 32.15 -7.72
C ALA A 100 10.91 33.51 -7.00
N ALA A 101 11.71 33.59 -5.93
CA ALA A 101 11.98 34.81 -5.17
C ALA A 101 13.36 35.45 -5.48
N ARG A 102 14.03 35.00 -6.55
CA ARG A 102 15.22 35.62 -7.15
C ARG A 102 14.92 35.88 -8.62
#